data_AF-A0A7C1MA73-F1
#
_entry.id   AF-A0A7C1MA73-F1
#
_cell.length_a   1.000
_cell.length_b   1.000
_cell.length_c   1.000
_cell.angle_alpha   90.00
_cell.angle_beta   90.00
_cell.angle_gamma   90.00
#
_symmetry.space_group_name_H-M   'P 1'
#
loop_
_entity.id
_entity.type
_entity.pdbx_description
1 polymer ?
#
loop_
_entity_poly.entity_id
_entity_poly.type
_entity_poly.pdbx_seq_one_letter_code
_entity_poly.pdbx_strand_id
1 'polypeptide(L)' 'MGFDCAKCGACCKLFNPFTGLGRCPQLTADGLCSIYDERPDICRVDEMAKRSGVPIDEYYKMAELSCVALKEAVEVAA' A
#
# COMPACT_ATOMS: atom_id res chain seq x y z
N MET A 1 -15.70 3.57 9.07
CA MET A 1 -14.51 4.26 8.52
C MET A 1 -13.73 3.21 7.76
N GLY A 2 -13.19 3.52 6.59
CA GLY A 2 -12.44 2.59 5.75
C GLY A 2 -11.15 3.25 5.28
N PHE A 3 -10.15 2.46 4.93
CA PHE A 3 -8.89 3.00 4.41
C PHE A 3 -9.07 3.52 2.97
N ASP A 4 -8.78 4.81 2.76
CA ASP A 4 -8.86 5.44 1.44
C ASP A 4 -7.50 5.48 0.72
N CYS A 5 -7.34 4.62 -0.27
CA CYS A 5 -6.13 4.55 -1.06
C CYS A 5 -6.09 5.67 -2.11
N ALA A 6 -5.25 6.67 -1.90
CA ALA A 6 -5.04 7.80 -2.82
C ALA A 6 -4.44 7.46 -4.21
N LYS A 7 -4.27 6.17 -4.54
CA LYS A 7 -3.69 5.67 -5.80
C LYS A 7 -2.35 6.31 -6.21
N CYS A 8 -1.57 6.81 -5.24
CA CYS A 8 -0.33 7.56 -5.49
C CYS A 8 0.91 6.71 -5.81
N GLY A 9 0.80 5.38 -5.75
CA GLY A 9 1.90 4.45 -6.03
C GLY A 9 3.03 4.41 -4.98
N ALA A 10 2.94 5.16 -3.87
CA ALA A 10 4.03 5.24 -2.88
C ALA A 10 4.43 3.88 -2.30
N CYS A 11 3.46 3.05 -1.90
CA CYS A 11 3.74 1.67 -1.46
C CYS A 11 4.43 0.86 -2.56
N CYS A 12 4.00 0.96 -3.81
CA CYS A 12 4.59 0.25 -4.94
C CYS A 12 6.00 0.75 -5.30
N LYS A 13 6.43 1.95 -4.89
CA LYS A 13 7.80 2.44 -5.11
C LYS A 13 8.80 1.81 -4.14
N LEU A 14 8.36 1.49 -2.92
CA LEU A 14 9.22 1.01 -1.83
C LEU A 14 9.07 -0.48 -1.54
N PHE A 15 7.89 -1.04 -1.80
CA PHE A 15 7.54 -2.41 -1.50
C PHE A 15 7.18 -3.20 -2.76
N ASN A 16 7.80 -4.37 -2.88
CA ASN A 16 7.48 -5.38 -3.86
C ASN A 16 6.95 -6.62 -3.13
N PRO A 17 5.69 -7.06 -3.36
CA PRO A 17 5.12 -8.19 -2.65
C PRO A 17 5.82 -9.53 -2.93
N PHE A 18 6.62 -9.64 -4.00
CA PHE A 18 7.34 -10.85 -4.36
C PHE A 18 8.75 -10.93 -3.74
N THR A 19 9.37 -9.79 -3.45
CA THR A 19 10.76 -9.72 -2.95
C THR A 19 10.88 -9.06 -1.57
N GLY A 20 9.80 -8.49 -1.04
CA GLY A 20 9.73 -7.80 0.25
C GLY A 20 10.24 -6.36 0.24
N LEU A 21 11.14 -5.98 -0.67
CA LEU A 21 11.70 -4.64 -0.80
C LEU A 21 11.92 -4.26 -2.28
N GLY A 22 11.89 -2.95 -2.55
CA GLY A 22 12.17 -2.38 -3.86
C GLY A 22 10.91 -2.04 -4.68
N ARG A 23 11.11 -1.43 -5.84
CA ARG A 23 10.02 -1.00 -6.73
C ARG A 23 9.24 -2.22 -7.24
N CYS A 24 7.92 -2.19 -7.05
CA CYS A 24 6.99 -3.17 -7.59
C CYS A 24 6.99 -3.13 -9.14
N PRO A 25 7.04 -4.29 -9.82
CA PRO A 25 7.02 -4.37 -11.29
C PRO A 25 5.68 -3.92 -11.90
N GLN A 26 4.59 -3.93 -11.14
CA GLN A 26 3.26 -3.51 -11.60
C GLN A 26 3.05 -1.98 -11.50
N LEU A 27 4.04 -1.23 -11.00
CA LEU A 27 3.98 0.24 -10.99
C LEU A 27 4.28 0.75 -12.41
N THR A 28 3.32 1.45 -13.01
CA THR A 28 3.43 2.05 -14.34
C THR A 28 4.16 3.40 -14.28
N ALA A 29 4.50 3.95 -15.45
CA ALA A 29 5.27 5.20 -15.56
C ALA A 29 4.50 6.44 -15.05
N ASP A 30 3.18 6.40 -15.11
CA ASP A 30 2.26 7.41 -14.56
C ASP A 30 2.03 7.28 -13.04
N GLY A 31 2.69 6.31 -12.38
CA GLY A 31 2.61 6.13 -10.92
C GLY A 31 1.40 5.31 -10.45
N LEU A 32 0.64 4.70 -11.37
CA LEU A 32 -0.49 3.84 -11.05
C LEU A 32 -0.10 2.36 -11.00
N CYS A 33 -0.97 1.53 -10.43
CA CYS A 33 -0.79 0.07 -10.46
C CYS A 33 -1.56 -0.49 -11.66
N SER A 34 -0.88 -1.20 -12.56
CA SER A 34 -1.47 -1.82 -13.75
C SER A 34 -2.57 -2.84 -13.44
N ILE A 35 -2.54 -3.43 -12.23
CA ILE A 35 -3.50 -4.44 -11.77
C ILE A 35 -4.30 -3.95 -10.56
N TYR A 36 -4.59 -2.65 -10.46
CA TYR A 36 -5.15 -2.05 -9.24
C TYR A 36 -6.40 -2.78 -8.69
N ASP A 37 -7.34 -3.15 -9.56
CA ASP A 37 -8.58 -3.82 -9.14
C ASP A 37 -8.38 -5.32 -8.87
N GLU A 38 -7.30 -5.89 -9.38
CA GLU A 38 -6.92 -7.32 -9.26
C GLU A 38 -5.72 -7.52 -8.31
N ARG A 39 -5.36 -6.47 -7.54
CA ARG A 39 -4.24 -6.50 -6.59
C ARG A 39 -4.34 -7.73 -5.68
N PRO A 40 -3.22 -8.36 -5.30
CA PRO A 40 -3.24 -9.46 -4.34
C PRO A 40 -3.68 -8.95 -2.95
N ASP A 41 -4.18 -9.85 -2.10
CA ASP A 41 -4.69 -9.52 -0.76
C ASP A 41 -3.70 -8.71 0.09
N ILE A 42 -2.40 -9.00 -0.03
CA ILE A 42 -1.35 -8.26 0.70
C ILE A 42 -1.31 -6.76 0.34
N CYS A 43 -1.83 -6.37 -0.82
CA CYS A 43 -1.94 -4.99 -1.26
C CYS A 43 -3.33 -4.38 -0.97
N ARG A 44 -4.26 -5.14 -0.39
CA ARG A 44 -5.62 -4.72 -0.03
C ARG A 44 -5.75 -4.64 1.49
N VAL A 45 -5.84 -3.41 2.01
CA VAL A 45 -5.90 -3.15 3.45
C VAL A 45 -7.07 -3.89 4.11
N ASP A 46 -8.24 -3.94 3.47
CA ASP A 46 -9.41 -4.66 4.00
C ASP A 46 -9.16 -6.17 4.15
N GLU A 47 -8.51 -6.80 3.16
CA GLU A 47 -8.22 -8.24 3.22
C GLU A 47 -7.14 -8.55 4.27
N MET A 48 -6.15 -7.67 4.42
CA MET A 48 -5.15 -7.81 5.48
C MET A 48 -5.73 -7.58 6.87
N ALA A 49 -6.64 -6.62 7.03
CA ALA A 49 -7.33 -6.37 8.30
C ALA A 49 -8.07 -7.63 8.77
N LYS A 50 -8.82 -8.31 7.89
CA LYS A 50 -9.52 -9.57 8.18
C LYS A 50 -8.60 -10.68 8.67
N ARG A 51 -7.34 -10.70 8.20
CA ARG A 51 -6.34 -11.72 8.53
C ARG A 51 -5.47 -11.37 9.74
N SER A 52 -5.54 -10.13 10.22
CA SER A 52 -4.62 -9.60 11.24
C SER A 52 -4.96 -9.99 12.68
N GLY A 53 -6.23 -10.30 12.97
CA GLY A 53 -6.73 -10.46 14.33
C GLY A 53 -6.86 -9.14 15.12
N VAL A 54 -6.52 -8.00 14.51
CA VAL A 54 -6.65 -6.65 15.09
C VAL A 54 -8.05 -6.11 14.79
N PRO A 55 -8.67 -5.33 15.70
CA PRO A 55 -9.88 -4.58 15.39
C PRO A 55 -9.74 -3.74 14.11
N ILE A 56 -10.76 -3.79 13.26
CA ILE A 56 -10.67 -3.22 11.90
C ILE A 56 -10.42 -1.70 11.89
N ASP A 57 -10.97 -0.97 12.87
CA ASP A 57 -10.77 0.46 13.02
C ASP A 57 -9.34 0.82 13.45
N GLU A 58 -8.74 0.01 14.32
CA GLU A 58 -7.34 0.14 14.70
C GLU A 58 -6.42 -0.21 13.53
N TYR A 59 -6.77 -1.24 12.76
CA TYR A 59 -6.04 -1.59 11.53
C TYR A 59 -6.06 -0.46 10.49
N TYR A 60 -7.21 0.18 10.28
CA TYR A 60 -7.31 1.32 9.37
C TYR A 60 -6.46 2.51 9.82
N LYS A 61 -6.44 2.84 11.11
CA LYS A 61 -5.56 3.88 11.65
C LYS A 61 -4.09 3.57 11.38
N MET A 62 -3.66 2.33 11.61
CA MET A 62 -2.30 1.90 11.31
C MET A 62 -1.99 1.98 9.80
N ALA A 63 -2.93 1.60 8.95
CA ALA A 63 -2.78 1.68 7.49
C ALA A 63 -2.68 3.13 7.01
N GLU A 64 -3.46 4.05 7.57
CA GLU A 64 -3.38 5.49 7.30
C GLU A 64 -2.03 6.08 7.71
N LEU A 65 -1.57 5.80 8.93
CA LEU A 65 -0.25 6.23 9.39
C LEU A 65 0.88 5.68 8.49
N SER A 66 0.79 4.40 8.13
CA SER A 66 1.75 3.76 7.22
C SER A 66 1.72 4.41 5.83
N CYS A 67 0.54 4.75 5.32
CA CYS A 67 0.37 5.41 4.02
C CYS A 67 1.03 6.80 4.00
N VAL A 68 0.88 7.58 5.07
CA VAL A 68 1.54 8.89 5.22
C VAL A 68 3.06 8.71 5.22
N ALA A 69 3.58 7.83 6.09
CA ALA A 69 5.02 7.59 6.21
C ALA A 69 5.65 7.11 4.89
N LEU A 70 4.95 6.25 4.13
CA LEU A 70 5.44 5.78 2.82
C LEU A 70 5.48 6.90 1.78
N LYS A 71 4.52 7.83 1.79
CA LYS A 71 4.54 8.98 0.86
C LYS A 71 5.74 9.89 1.15
N GLU A 72 5.98 10.20 2.42
CA GLU A 72 7.13 11.00 2.85
C GLU A 72 8.46 10.31 2.50
N ALA A 73 8.57 9.00 2.75
CA ALA A 73 9.78 8.23 2.45
C ALA A 73 10.12 8.23 0.95
N VAL A 74 9.11 8.23 0.07
CA VAL A 74 9.31 8.33 -1.38
C VAL A 74 9.84 9.69 -1.79
N GLU A 75 9.40 10.77 -1.15
CA GLU A 75 9.87 12.14 -1.45
C GLU A 75 11.33 12.35 -1.02
N VAL A 76 11.74 11.76 0.10
CA VAL A 76 13.14 11.82 0.57
C VAL A 76 14.09 10.98 -0.29
N ALA A 77 13.59 9.90 -0.90
CA ALA A 77 14.38 9.00 -1.75
C ALA A 77 14.45 9.42 -3.23
N ALA A 78 13.78 10.50 -3.62
CA ALA A 78 13.76 11.06 -4.98
C ALA A 78 14.85 12.11 -5.19
#